data_AF-A0A0C1UDJ5-F1
#
_entry.id   AF-A0A0C1UDJ5-F1
#
_cell.length_a   1.000
_cell.length_b   1.000
_cell.length_c   1.000
_cell.angle_alpha   90.00
_cell.angle_beta   90.00
_cell.angle_gamma   90.00
#
_symmetry.space_group_name_H-M   'P 1'
#
loop_
_entity.id
_entity.type
_entity.pdbx_description
1 polymer ?
#
loop_
_entity_poly.entity_id
_entity_poly.type
_entity_poly.pdbx_seq_one_letter_code
_entity_poly.pdbx_strand_id
1 'polypeptide(L)'
;LRSVVVASDTSAKDSETRDLANQLKDGLATRIELEHAKWVSSVEAALQEDRIVRALRLSSHPPKAGAPLSEELLSSLTQGANDNLTEDTYEDRWVTVLDALALSPVRERVKPQSLPKEPSQKLIEVITELSMKIPSIAALFGISPVQPPRKYRKKTK
;
A
#
# COMPACT_ATOMS: atom_id res chain seq x y z
N LEU A 1 -13.17 5.03 -19.46
CA LEU A 1 -12.05 5.36 -20.39
C LEU A 1 -11.49 4.12 -21.09
N ARG A 2 -11.04 3.06 -20.39
CA ARG A 2 -10.72 1.78 -21.05
C ARG A 2 -11.91 1.17 -21.81
N SER A 3 -13.13 1.35 -21.28
CA SER A 3 -14.38 1.00 -21.96
C SER A 3 -14.60 1.76 -23.28
N VAL A 4 -14.11 2.99 -23.38
CA VAL A 4 -14.26 3.83 -24.60
C VAL A 4 -13.28 3.35 -25.67
N VAL A 5 -12.04 3.04 -25.30
CA VAL A 5 -11.03 2.49 -26.22
C VAL A 5 -11.42 1.11 -26.75
N VAL A 6 -11.98 0.24 -25.90
CA VAL A 6 -12.45 -1.10 -26.32
C VAL A 6 -13.69 -1.01 -27.23
N ALA A 7 -14.61 -0.07 -26.96
CA ALA A 7 -15.78 0.14 -27.82
C ALA A 7 -15.40 0.66 -29.21
N SER A 8 -14.36 1.50 -29.31
CA SER A 8 -13.84 1.98 -30.59
C SER A 8 -13.25 0.85 -31.45
N ASP A 9 -12.57 -0.13 -30.84
CA ASP A 9 -11.95 -1.28 -31.54
C ASP A 9 -13.00 -2.13 -32.28
N THR A 10 -14.20 -2.27 -31.72
CA THR A 10 -15.31 -3.02 -32.35
C THR A 10 -16.02 -2.27 -33.48
N SER A 11 -15.82 -0.95 -33.60
CA SER A 11 -16.52 -0.09 -34.57
C SER A 11 -15.62 0.54 -35.63
N ALA A 12 -14.30 0.36 -35.54
CA ALA A 12 -13.31 0.96 -36.44
C ALA A 12 -13.29 0.27 -37.82
N LYS A 13 -14.13 0.76 -38.74
CA LYS A 13 -14.24 0.23 -40.11
C LYS A 13 -13.23 0.87 -41.09
N ASP A 14 -12.73 2.06 -40.78
CA ASP A 14 -11.85 2.86 -41.67
C ASP A 14 -10.47 3.14 -41.07
N SER A 15 -9.45 3.36 -41.92
CA SER A 15 -8.04 3.54 -41.51
C SER A 15 -7.84 4.69 -40.52
N GLU A 16 -8.47 5.84 -40.77
CA GLU A 16 -8.37 7.02 -39.88
C GLU A 16 -8.86 6.72 -38.45
N THR A 17 -9.93 5.92 -38.31
CA THR A 17 -10.46 5.53 -36.99
C THR A 17 -9.52 4.58 -36.26
N ARG A 18 -8.79 3.73 -37.00
CA ARG A 18 -7.74 2.86 -36.43
C ARG A 18 -6.53 3.66 -36.00
N ASP A 19 -6.11 4.64 -36.80
CA ASP A 19 -4.99 5.52 -36.48
C ASP A 19 -5.27 6.33 -35.21
N LEU A 20 -6.48 6.90 -35.08
CA LEU A 20 -6.90 7.60 -33.87
C LEU A 20 -6.98 6.66 -32.65
N ALA A 21 -7.48 5.44 -32.82
CA ALA A 21 -7.50 4.45 -31.75
C ALA A 21 -6.08 4.08 -31.29
N ASN A 22 -5.12 3.96 -32.20
CA ASN A 22 -3.71 3.71 -31.87
C ASN A 22 -3.09 4.90 -31.13
N GLN A 23 -3.31 6.14 -31.59
CA GLN A 23 -2.85 7.34 -30.89
C GLN A 23 -3.38 7.41 -29.44
N LEU A 24 -4.65 7.06 -29.22
CA LEU A 24 -5.23 7.01 -27.87
C LEU A 24 -4.62 5.90 -27.01
N LYS A 25 -4.33 4.73 -27.60
CA LYS A 25 -3.66 3.62 -26.90
C LYS A 25 -2.24 4.03 -26.47
N ASP A 26 -1.48 4.64 -27.37
CA ASP A 26 -0.11 5.11 -27.12
C ASP A 26 -0.09 6.21 -26.06
N GLY A 27 -0.95 7.23 -26.20
CA GLY A 27 -1.05 8.31 -25.22
C GLY A 27 -1.44 7.82 -23.82
N LEU A 28 -2.32 6.81 -23.73
CA LEU A 28 -2.66 6.17 -22.46
C LEU A 28 -1.47 5.40 -21.87
N ALA A 29 -0.72 4.67 -22.68
CA ALA A 29 0.46 3.93 -22.25
C ALA A 29 1.52 4.90 -21.68
N THR A 30 1.83 5.98 -22.40
CA THR A 30 2.76 7.03 -21.94
C THR A 30 2.29 7.65 -20.63
N ARG A 31 1.01 7.97 -20.50
CA ARG A 31 0.48 8.55 -19.26
C ARG A 31 0.61 7.61 -18.07
N ILE A 32 0.31 6.32 -18.26
CA ILE A 32 0.45 5.31 -17.19
C ILE A 32 1.91 5.21 -16.74
N GLU A 33 2.86 5.20 -17.68
CA GLU A 33 4.28 5.11 -17.36
C GLU A 33 4.76 6.36 -16.58
N LEU A 34 4.34 7.55 -17.00
CA LEU A 34 4.65 8.79 -16.29
C LEU A 34 4.05 8.84 -14.88
N GLU A 35 2.81 8.38 -14.72
CA GLU A 35 2.17 8.29 -13.39
C GLU A 35 2.88 7.26 -12.50
N HIS A 36 3.34 6.14 -13.08
CA HIS A 36 4.13 5.14 -12.38
C HIS A 36 5.48 5.69 -11.91
N ALA A 37 6.25 6.32 -12.80
CA ALA A 37 7.53 6.93 -12.45
C ALA A 37 7.38 8.00 -11.36
N LYS A 38 6.36 8.86 -11.44
CA LYS A 38 6.07 9.86 -10.40
C LYS A 38 5.72 9.24 -9.07
N TRP A 39 4.94 8.15 -9.07
CA TRP A 39 4.57 7.44 -7.86
C TRP A 39 5.78 6.82 -7.19
N VAL A 40 6.63 6.10 -7.94
CA VAL A 40 7.89 5.52 -7.43
C VAL A 40 8.79 6.60 -6.84
N SER A 41 9.03 7.68 -7.60
CA SER A 41 9.83 8.82 -7.13
C SER A 41 9.27 9.46 -5.86
N SER A 42 7.95 9.51 -5.69
CA SER A 42 7.32 10.03 -4.46
C SER A 42 7.55 9.11 -3.26
N VAL A 43 7.56 7.79 -3.45
CA VAL A 43 7.89 6.81 -2.40
C VAL A 43 9.36 6.95 -2.00
N GLU A 44 10.26 7.01 -2.97
CA GLU A 44 11.69 7.20 -2.76
C GLU A 44 12.00 8.50 -2.03
N ALA A 45 11.44 9.63 -2.46
CA ALA A 45 11.60 10.91 -1.79
C ALA A 45 11.13 10.86 -0.33
N ALA A 46 9.99 10.20 -0.05
CA ALA A 46 9.53 10.04 1.32
C ALA A 46 10.47 9.19 2.18
N LEU A 47 11.18 8.21 1.61
CA LEU A 47 12.20 7.44 2.30
C LEU A 47 13.46 8.26 2.56
N GLN A 48 13.94 9.01 1.56
CA GLN A 48 15.12 9.88 1.70
C GLN A 48 14.92 11.00 2.73
N GLU A 49 13.67 11.39 2.98
CA GLU A 49 13.30 12.38 3.99
C GLU A 49 12.91 11.74 5.34
N ASP A 50 13.23 10.47 5.57
CA ASP A 50 12.93 9.69 6.79
C ASP A 50 11.44 9.65 7.18
N ARG A 51 10.55 9.85 6.20
CA ARG A 51 9.08 9.82 6.40
C ARG A 51 8.50 8.46 6.11
N ILE A 52 8.84 7.46 6.93
CA ILE A 52 8.41 6.06 6.70
C ILE A 52 6.88 5.90 6.59
N VAL A 53 6.09 6.57 7.45
CA VAL A 53 4.62 6.48 7.42
C VAL A 53 4.07 6.98 6.07
N ARG A 54 4.65 8.07 5.55
CA ARG A 54 4.28 8.64 4.25
C ARG A 54 4.65 7.67 3.13
N ALA A 55 5.85 7.09 3.17
CA ALA A 55 6.33 6.13 2.19
C ALA A 55 5.46 4.86 2.14
N LEU A 56 5.14 4.28 3.30
CA LEU A 56 4.23 3.13 3.43
C LEU A 56 2.84 3.45 2.87
N ARG A 57 2.27 4.62 3.20
CA ARG A 57 0.97 5.04 2.65
C ARG A 57 1.03 5.19 1.13
N LEU A 58 2.06 5.83 0.59
CA LEU A 58 2.24 5.95 -0.88
C LEU A 58 2.36 4.58 -1.54
N SER A 59 3.12 3.65 -0.95
CA SER A 59 3.32 2.29 -1.49
C SER A 59 2.02 1.49 -1.65
N SER A 60 0.98 1.82 -0.88
CA SER A 60 -0.34 1.16 -0.97
C SER A 60 -1.27 1.69 -2.08
N HIS A 61 -0.86 2.76 -2.79
CA HIS A 61 -1.67 3.44 -3.81
C HIS A 61 -0.98 3.44 -5.18
N PRO A 62 -0.77 2.26 -5.82
CA PRO A 62 -0.19 2.21 -7.14
C PRO A 62 -1.16 2.85 -8.17
N PRO A 63 -0.65 3.55 -9.20
CA PRO A 63 -1.49 4.17 -10.23
C PRO A 63 -2.29 3.14 -11.05
N LYS A 64 -1.81 1.89 -11.09
CA LYS A 64 -2.50 0.75 -11.67
C LYS A 64 -2.46 -0.41 -10.68
N ALA A 65 -3.61 -1.06 -10.46
CA ALA A 65 -3.69 -2.24 -9.61
C ALA A 65 -2.67 -3.30 -10.06
N GLY A 66 -1.86 -3.76 -9.12
CA GLY A 66 -0.79 -4.73 -9.38
C GLY A 66 0.49 -4.18 -10.00
N ALA A 67 0.64 -2.85 -10.15
CA ALA A 67 1.93 -2.27 -10.54
C ALA A 67 2.98 -2.59 -9.46
N PRO A 68 4.06 -3.31 -9.80
CA PRO A 68 5.03 -3.76 -8.82
C PRO A 68 6.01 -2.63 -8.46
N LEU A 69 6.39 -2.56 -7.18
CA LEU A 69 7.58 -1.83 -6.76
C LEU A 69 8.83 -2.70 -7.03
N SER A 70 9.98 -2.08 -7.24
CA SER A 70 11.25 -2.80 -7.34
C SER A 70 11.59 -3.50 -6.02
N GLU A 71 12.33 -4.61 -6.07
CA GLU A 71 12.70 -5.34 -4.84
C GLU A 71 13.60 -4.49 -3.93
N GLU A 72 14.45 -3.64 -4.50
CA GLU A 72 15.25 -2.68 -3.74
C GLU A 72 14.38 -1.72 -2.92
N LEU A 73 13.34 -1.15 -3.53
CA LEU A 73 12.44 -0.23 -2.85
C LEU A 73 11.59 -0.94 -1.78
N LEU A 74 11.19 -2.18 -2.04
CA LEU A 74 10.51 -3.03 -1.06
C LEU A 74 11.43 -3.37 0.13
N SER A 75 12.72 -3.61 -0.12
CA SER A 75 13.72 -3.82 0.93
C SER A 75 13.89 -2.55 1.77
N SER A 76 14.04 -1.39 1.14
CA SER A 76 14.17 -0.10 1.83
C SER A 76 12.93 0.26 2.66
N LEU A 77 11.72 0.01 2.15
CA LEU A 77 10.48 0.17 2.92
C LEU A 77 10.41 -0.78 4.12
N THR A 78 10.85 -2.03 3.93
CA THR A 78 10.87 -3.04 5.00
C THR A 78 11.85 -2.62 6.10
N GLN A 79 13.07 -2.24 5.72
CA GLN A 79 14.10 -1.80 6.65
C GLN A 79 13.65 -0.57 7.43
N GLY A 80 13.18 0.47 6.73
CA GLY A 80 12.72 1.70 7.40
C GLY A 80 11.53 1.47 8.35
N ALA A 81 10.65 0.51 8.04
CA ALA A 81 9.58 0.11 8.95
C ALA A 81 10.11 -0.65 10.17
N ASN A 82 11.06 -1.58 9.99
CA ASN A 82 11.71 -2.28 11.11
C ASN A 82 12.40 -1.28 12.06
N ASP A 83 13.12 -0.30 11.51
CA ASP A 83 13.87 0.71 12.26
C ASP A 83 12.98 1.68 13.05
N ASN A 84 11.70 1.80 12.67
CA ASN A 84 10.69 2.58 13.40
C ASN A 84 9.84 1.72 14.35
N LEU A 85 10.10 0.42 14.45
CA LEU A 85 9.39 -0.50 15.34
C LEU A 85 10.41 -1.10 16.32
N THR A 86 10.80 -0.28 17.29
CA THR A 86 11.77 -0.58 18.36
C THR A 86 11.17 -0.31 19.73
N GLU A 87 11.77 -0.88 20.78
CA GLU A 87 11.39 -0.62 22.18
C GLU A 87 11.49 0.86 22.60
N ASP A 88 12.41 1.61 21.98
CA ASP A 88 12.64 3.04 22.27
C ASP A 88 11.69 3.96 21.48
N THR A 89 10.94 3.42 20.52
CA THR A 89 9.97 4.19 19.75
C THR A 89 8.70 4.41 20.56
N TYR A 90 8.25 5.66 20.66
CA TYR A 90 6.97 6.01 21.31
C TYR A 90 5.79 5.19 20.75
N GLU A 91 4.90 4.74 21.63
CA GLU A 91 3.80 3.84 21.23
C GLU A 91 2.80 4.47 20.25
N ASP A 92 2.53 5.77 20.34
CA ASP A 92 1.69 6.47 19.35
C ASP A 92 2.31 6.43 17.95
N ARG A 93 3.65 6.43 17.88
CA ARG A 93 4.38 6.27 16.63
C ARG A 93 4.28 4.83 16.13
N TRP A 94 4.39 3.83 17.02
CA TRP A 94 4.13 2.43 16.70
C TRP A 94 2.77 2.24 16.04
N VAL A 95 1.70 2.73 16.68
CA VAL A 95 0.32 2.66 16.15
C VAL A 95 0.25 3.26 14.75
N THR A 96 0.82 4.46 14.57
CA THR A 96 0.81 5.16 13.28
C THR A 96 1.54 4.38 12.18
N VAL A 97 2.66 3.74 12.51
CA VAL A 97 3.43 2.91 11.58
C VAL A 97 2.65 1.64 11.23
N LEU A 98 2.06 0.96 12.22
CA LEU A 98 1.26 -0.24 12.01
C LEU A 98 0.03 0.01 11.13
N ASP A 99 -0.67 1.14 11.32
CA ASP A 99 -1.80 1.53 10.48
C ASP A 99 -1.39 1.68 9.00
N ALA A 100 -0.26 2.32 8.75
CA ALA A 100 0.27 2.48 7.40
C ALA A 100 0.78 1.15 6.83
N LEU A 101 1.46 0.36 7.65
CA LEU A 101 2.02 -0.93 7.28
C LEU A 101 0.93 -1.92 6.90
N ALA A 102 -0.20 -1.96 7.61
CA ALA A 102 -1.29 -2.90 7.39
C ALA A 102 -1.94 -2.79 5.98
N LEU A 103 -1.68 -1.69 5.25
CA LEU A 103 -2.10 -1.49 3.87
C LEU A 103 -0.95 -1.62 2.85
N SER A 104 0.30 -1.63 3.33
CA SER A 104 1.49 -1.65 2.49
C SER A 104 1.74 -3.04 1.87
N PRO A 105 2.36 -3.09 0.67
CA PRO A 105 2.87 -4.34 0.10
C PRO A 105 3.96 -5.04 0.95
N VAL A 106 4.62 -4.35 1.89
CA VAL A 106 5.69 -4.95 2.73
C VAL A 106 5.20 -5.50 4.08
N ARG A 107 3.89 -5.49 4.35
CA ARG A 107 3.32 -5.88 5.66
C ARG A 107 3.70 -7.29 6.14
N GLU A 108 3.96 -8.21 5.21
CA GLU A 108 4.36 -9.59 5.51
C GLU A 108 5.89 -9.76 5.63
N ARG A 109 6.66 -8.75 5.21
CA ARG A 109 8.13 -8.74 5.24
C ARG A 109 8.68 -8.11 6.53
N VAL A 110 7.94 -7.19 7.13
CA VAL A 110 8.38 -6.43 8.30
C VAL A 110 8.47 -7.32 9.54
N LYS A 111 9.58 -7.15 10.26
CA LYS A 111 9.87 -7.76 11.55
C LYS A 111 10.38 -6.64 12.46
N PRO A 112 9.59 -6.21 13.47
CA PRO A 112 10.05 -5.23 14.45
C PRO A 112 11.43 -5.59 15.00
N GLN A 113 12.33 -4.61 15.12
CA GLN A 113 13.67 -4.84 15.66
C GLN A 113 13.62 -5.28 17.13
N SER A 114 12.72 -4.67 17.90
CA SER A 114 12.45 -5.03 19.30
C SER A 114 11.00 -4.69 19.65
N LEU A 115 10.48 -5.34 20.69
CA LEU A 115 9.12 -5.11 21.19
C LEU A 115 9.16 -4.12 22.36
N PRO A 116 8.15 -3.25 22.52
CA PRO A 116 8.03 -2.43 23.72
C PRO A 116 7.97 -3.31 24.98
N LYS A 117 8.68 -2.93 26.04
CA LYS A 117 8.77 -3.72 27.29
C LYS A 117 7.41 -3.88 27.97
N GLU A 118 6.64 -2.80 27.99
CA GLU A 118 5.32 -2.73 28.63
C GLU A 118 4.33 -2.10 27.65
N PRO A 119 3.83 -2.86 26.66
CA PRO A 119 2.92 -2.31 25.66
C PRO A 119 1.62 -1.85 26.29
N SER A 120 1.19 -0.62 26.02
CA SER A 120 -0.10 -0.14 26.51
C SER A 120 -1.28 -0.90 25.93
N GLN A 121 -2.39 -0.83 26.67
CA GLN A 121 -3.67 -1.39 26.23
C GLN A 121 -4.09 -0.87 24.84
N LYS A 122 -3.84 0.41 24.54
CA LYS A 122 -4.15 1.01 23.23
C LYS A 122 -3.37 0.35 22.10
N LEU A 123 -2.07 0.10 22.29
CA LEU A 123 -1.24 -0.58 21.30
C LEU A 123 -1.74 -2.01 21.05
N ILE A 124 -2.06 -2.74 22.13
CA ILE A 124 -2.61 -4.10 22.06
C ILE A 124 -3.95 -4.12 21.29
N GLU A 125 -4.85 -3.17 21.55
CA GLU A 125 -6.13 -3.05 20.84
C GLU A 125 -5.94 -2.84 19.34
N VAL A 126 -5.05 -1.93 18.94
CA VAL A 126 -4.73 -1.68 17.53
C VAL A 126 -4.15 -2.92 16.86
N ILE A 127 -3.19 -3.60 17.50
CA ILE A 127 -2.60 -4.83 16.94
C ILE A 127 -3.68 -5.92 16.80
N THR A 128 -4.61 -6.00 17.74
CA THR A 128 -5.73 -6.95 17.68
C THR A 128 -6.66 -6.64 16.50
N GLU A 129 -7.02 -5.37 16.29
CA GLU A 129 -7.81 -4.95 15.13
C GLU A 129 -7.11 -5.25 13.80
N LEU A 130 -5.80 -5.04 13.74
CA LEU A 130 -4.98 -5.25 12.55
C LEU A 130 -4.48 -6.69 12.39
N SER A 131 -4.79 -7.59 13.32
CA SER A 131 -4.21 -8.94 13.40
C SER A 131 -4.38 -9.78 12.13
N MET A 132 -5.47 -9.59 11.37
CA MET A 132 -5.67 -10.24 10.07
C MET A 132 -4.77 -9.69 8.95
N LYS A 133 -4.35 -8.43 9.05
CA LYS A 133 -3.50 -7.76 8.05
C LYS A 133 -2.01 -7.94 8.34
N ILE A 134 -1.64 -8.01 9.61
CA ILE A 134 -0.26 -8.15 10.11
C ILE A 134 -0.12 -9.35 11.08
N PRO A 135 -0.47 -10.59 10.63
CA PRO A 135 -0.54 -11.75 11.52
C PRO A 135 0.80 -12.11 12.16
N SER A 136 1.92 -11.91 11.45
CA SER A 136 3.26 -12.16 11.99
C SER A 136 3.59 -11.25 13.18
N ILE A 137 3.22 -9.96 13.10
CA ILE A 137 3.43 -9.00 14.19
C ILE A 137 2.48 -9.30 15.34
N ALA A 138 1.20 -9.56 15.07
CA ALA A 138 0.23 -9.91 16.12
C ALA A 138 0.68 -11.13 16.94
N ALA A 139 1.26 -12.14 16.29
CA ALA A 139 1.79 -13.32 16.97
C ALA A 139 2.93 -12.99 17.96
N LEU A 140 3.75 -11.96 17.68
CA LEU A 140 4.82 -11.52 18.60
C LEU A 140 4.26 -10.98 19.93
N PHE A 141 3.02 -10.47 19.91
CA PHE A 141 2.29 -10.01 21.10
C PHE A 141 1.37 -11.09 21.68
N GLY A 142 1.44 -12.33 21.18
CA GLY A 142 0.56 -13.42 21.61
C GLY A 142 -0.89 -13.29 21.14
N ILE A 143 -1.16 -12.42 20.16
CA ILE A 143 -2.50 -12.14 19.64
C ILE A 143 -2.78 -13.05 18.44
N SER A 144 -3.87 -13.80 18.50
CA SER A 144 -4.35 -14.60 17.36
C SER A 144 -5.16 -13.74 16.39
N PRO A 145 -5.13 -14.01 15.07
CA PRO A 145 -5.91 -13.26 14.08
C PRO A 145 -7.42 -13.29 14.38
N VAL A 146 -8.01 -12.11 14.59
CA VAL A 146 -9.43 -11.94 14.86
C VAL A 146 -10.13 -11.39 13.62
N GLN A 147 -11.19 -12.06 13.16
CA GLN A 147 -11.98 -11.55 12.04
C GLN A 147 -12.62 -10.21 12.42
N PRO A 148 -12.50 -9.17 11.57
CA PRO A 148 -13.12 -7.89 11.85
C PRO A 148 -14.66 -8.04 11.90
N PRO A 149 -15.34 -7.31 12.79
CA PRO A 149 -16.79 -7.42 12.92
C PRO A 149 -17.48 -7.09 11.60
N ARG A 150 -18.38 -7.96 11.13
CA ARG A 150 -19.17 -7.73 9.91
C ARG A 150 -20.03 -6.48 10.10
N LYS A 151 -19.66 -5.36 9.46
CA LYS A 151 -20.51 -4.17 9.38
C LYS A 151 -21.79 -4.52 8.62
N TYR A 152 -22.90 -4.66 9.34
CA TYR A 152 -24.22 -4.91 8.75
C TYR A 152 -24.63 -3.69 7.92
N ARG A 153 -24.54 -3.78 6.60
CA ARG A 153 -24.97 -2.71 5.70
C ARG A 153 -26.50 -2.71 5.70
N LYS A 154 -27.14 -1.82 6.47
CA LYS A 154 -28.59 -1.59 6.39
C LYS A 154 -28.91 -1.22 4.94
N LYS A 155 -29.62 -2.09 4.22
CA LYS A 155 -30.22 -1.73 2.93
C LYS A 155 -31.32 -0.71 3.23
N THR A 156 -31.08 0.55 2.93
CA THR A 156 -32.15 1.54 2.77
C THR A 156 -33.02 1.06 1.60
N LYS A 157 -34.30 0.83 1.87
CA LYS A 157 -35.33 0.56 0.86
C LYS A 157 -35.69 1.84 0.12
#